data_AF-I4MXU2-F1
#
_entry.id   AF-I4MXU2-F1
#
_cell.length_a   1.000
_cell.length_b   1.000
_cell.length_c   1.000
_cell.angle_alpha   90.00
_cell.angle_beta   90.00
_cell.angle_gamma   90.00
#
_symmetry.space_group_name_H-M   'P 1'
#
loop_
_entity.id
_entity.type
_entity.pdbx_description
1 polymer ?
#
loop_
_entity_poly.entity_id
_entity_poly.type
_entity_poly.pdbx_seq_one_letter_code
_entity_poly.pdbx_strand_id
1 'polypeptide(L)'
;MSKIIQFQAQAAPEIIDEAHYDRYADAALLLKCFEIVKDAIEVINEPEYSIEKEDDMHVDLIRAFYALRVLFKRKTGHDAAQVAQQHWDAMTLHLLEGAALPDMSIPLCGPLTSALPPEYFEAHSDLQLACAAFNHSDQVRLGVSATLAANNAQIAATMAIEAINSTTALRKLVLRLSGGTMEALAAHVARKPGETLQ
;
A
#
# COMPACT_ATOMS: atom_id res chain seq x y z
N MET A 1 -44.01 -44.52 18.65
CA MET A 1 -42.63 -43.97 18.74
C MET A 1 -42.44 -42.97 17.61
N SER A 2 -42.45 -41.67 17.91
CA SER A 2 -42.24 -40.61 16.92
C SER A 2 -40.73 -40.41 16.73
N LYS A 3 -40.20 -40.69 15.54
CA LYS A 3 -38.82 -40.34 15.20
C LYS A 3 -38.79 -38.85 14.90
N ILE A 4 -38.30 -38.06 15.86
CA ILE A 4 -38.00 -36.65 15.67
C ILE A 4 -36.75 -36.57 14.78
N ILE A 5 -36.92 -36.09 13.54
CA ILE A 5 -35.81 -35.72 12.67
C ILE A 5 -35.29 -34.38 13.21
N GLN A 6 -34.16 -34.41 13.92
CA GLN A 6 -33.41 -33.20 14.23
C GLN A 6 -32.70 -32.75 12.94
N PHE A 7 -33.23 -31.72 12.28
CA PHE A 7 -32.45 -30.99 11.31
C PHE A 7 -31.25 -30.38 12.04
N GLN A 8 -30.04 -30.68 11.58
CA GLN A 8 -28.83 -30.05 12.12
C GLN A 8 -29.01 -28.53 12.03
N ALA A 9 -28.60 -27.84 13.10
CA ALA A 9 -28.64 -26.39 13.14
C ALA A 9 -27.95 -25.85 11.88
N GLN A 10 -28.74 -25.13 11.07
CA GLN A 10 -28.29 -24.55 9.81
C GLN A 10 -27.05 -23.70 10.10
N ALA A 11 -25.94 -24.00 9.44
CA ALA A 11 -24.72 -23.21 9.57
C ALA A 11 -25.07 -21.74 9.33
N ALA A 12 -24.53 -20.85 10.17
CA ALA A 12 -24.77 -19.42 10.04
C ALA A 12 -24.47 -18.97 8.59
N PRO A 13 -25.31 -18.12 7.99
CA PRO A 13 -25.12 -17.68 6.61
C PRO A 13 -23.74 -17.03 6.46
N GLU A 14 -23.02 -17.43 5.42
CA GLU A 14 -21.73 -16.82 5.08
C GLU A 14 -21.98 -15.36 4.67
N ILE A 15 -21.41 -14.42 5.42
CA ILE A 15 -21.45 -13.00 5.08
C ILE A 15 -20.29 -12.72 4.13
N ILE A 16 -20.63 -12.27 2.92
CA ILE A 16 -19.69 -11.88 1.87
C ILE A 16 -19.57 -10.35 1.89
N ASP A 17 -18.57 -9.85 2.59
CA ASP A 17 -18.29 -8.41 2.74
C ASP A 17 -16.78 -8.14 2.80
N GLU A 18 -16.39 -6.86 2.87
CA GLU A 18 -14.98 -6.47 3.00
C GLU A 18 -14.33 -7.06 4.27
N ALA A 19 -15.05 -7.13 5.39
CA ALA A 19 -14.51 -7.60 6.67
C ALA A 19 -14.17 -9.09 6.63
N HIS A 20 -14.97 -9.89 5.92
CA HIS A 20 -14.71 -11.29 5.64
C HIS A 20 -13.39 -11.44 4.87
N TYR A 21 -13.16 -10.62 3.85
CA TYR A 21 -11.99 -10.74 2.98
C TYR A 21 -10.72 -10.11 3.57
N ASP A 22 -10.85 -9.17 4.50
CA ASP A 22 -9.72 -8.48 5.11
C ASP A 22 -8.81 -9.39 5.95
N ARG A 23 -9.25 -10.60 6.31
CA ARG A 23 -8.40 -11.57 7.02
C ARG A 23 -7.46 -12.37 6.12
N TYR A 24 -7.65 -12.37 4.80
CA TYR A 24 -6.84 -13.16 3.88
C TYR A 24 -5.66 -12.36 3.33
N ALA A 25 -4.59 -13.06 2.98
CA ALA A 25 -3.41 -12.47 2.35
C ALA A 25 -3.69 -12.08 0.89
N ASP A 26 -3.04 -11.03 0.41
CA ASP A 26 -3.24 -10.48 -0.95
C ASP A 26 -3.06 -11.54 -2.04
N ALA A 27 -2.05 -12.41 -1.93
CA ALA A 27 -1.79 -13.45 -2.92
C ALA A 27 -2.96 -14.46 -3.00
N ALA A 28 -3.58 -14.79 -1.87
CA ALA A 28 -4.73 -15.69 -1.82
C ALA A 28 -5.98 -15.03 -2.43
N LEU A 29 -6.21 -13.75 -2.12
CA LEU A 29 -7.29 -12.96 -2.73
C LEU A 29 -7.11 -12.86 -4.25
N LEU A 30 -5.89 -12.56 -4.71
CA LEU A 30 -5.59 -12.42 -6.13
C LEU A 30 -5.77 -13.75 -6.88
N LEU A 31 -5.30 -14.86 -6.31
CA LEU A 31 -5.49 -16.19 -6.89
C LEU A 31 -6.99 -16.51 -6.99
N LYS A 32 -7.76 -16.28 -5.93
CA LYS A 32 -9.20 -16.52 -5.93
C LYS A 32 -9.93 -15.67 -6.99
N CYS A 33 -9.56 -14.40 -7.15
CA CYS A 33 -10.09 -13.56 -8.23
C CYS A 33 -9.77 -14.14 -9.61
N PHE A 34 -8.54 -14.62 -9.82
CA PHE A 34 -8.15 -15.21 -11.10
C PHE A 34 -8.94 -16.47 -11.41
N GLU A 35 -9.11 -17.37 -10.44
CA GLU A 35 -9.92 -18.59 -10.56
C GLU A 35 -11.36 -18.24 -10.95
N ILE A 36 -12.01 -17.34 -10.21
CA ILE A 36 -13.40 -16.93 -10.47
C ILE A 36 -13.56 -16.31 -11.85
N VAL A 37 -12.64 -15.42 -12.26
CA VAL A 37 -12.72 -14.78 -13.57
C VAL A 37 -12.54 -15.80 -14.69
N LYS A 38 -11.61 -16.77 -14.53
CA LYS A 38 -11.43 -17.86 -15.49
C LYS A 38 -12.71 -18.69 -15.62
N ASP A 39 -13.29 -19.10 -14.50
CA ASP A 39 -14.49 -19.95 -14.50
C ASP A 39 -15.70 -19.19 -15.08
N ALA A 40 -15.84 -17.89 -14.79
CA ALA A 40 -16.87 -17.05 -15.40
C ALA A 40 -16.71 -16.94 -16.93
N ILE A 41 -15.47 -16.81 -17.42
CA ILE A 41 -15.18 -16.78 -18.85
C ILE A 41 -15.52 -18.13 -19.50
N GLU A 42 -15.28 -19.26 -18.83
CA GLU A 42 -15.67 -20.59 -19.31
C GLU A 42 -17.21 -20.68 -19.46
N VAL A 43 -17.97 -20.27 -18.45
CA VAL A 43 -19.45 -20.23 -18.50
C VAL A 43 -19.96 -19.34 -19.63
N ILE A 44 -19.38 -18.14 -19.82
CA ILE A 44 -19.80 -17.20 -20.87
C ILE A 44 -19.50 -17.73 -22.29
N ASN A 45 -18.45 -18.53 -22.45
CA ASN A 45 -18.05 -19.07 -23.75
C ASN A 45 -18.87 -20.30 -24.17
N GLU A 46 -19.59 -20.93 -23.25
CA GLU A 46 -20.45 -22.07 -23.54
C GLU A 46 -21.88 -21.58 -23.85
N PRO A 47 -22.38 -21.75 -25.09
CA PRO A 47 -23.65 -21.15 -25.52
C PRO A 47 -24.88 -21.72 -24.79
N GLU A 48 -24.74 -22.89 -24.14
CA GLU A 48 -25.79 -23.53 -23.35
C GLU A 48 -25.92 -22.97 -21.93
N TYR A 49 -24.93 -22.20 -21.45
CA TYR A 49 -24.90 -21.68 -20.10
C TYR A 49 -24.98 -20.15 -20.08
N SER A 50 -25.56 -19.62 -19.01
CA SER A 50 -25.63 -18.20 -18.74
C SER A 50 -25.49 -17.97 -17.25
N ILE A 51 -24.83 -16.87 -16.89
CA ILE A 51 -24.76 -16.44 -15.49
C ILE A 51 -26.11 -15.85 -15.11
N GLU A 52 -26.82 -16.54 -14.23
CA GLU A 52 -28.11 -16.14 -13.71
C GLU A 52 -27.97 -15.44 -12.36
N LYS A 53 -28.94 -14.57 -12.04
CA LYS A 53 -28.94 -13.93 -10.73
C LYS A 53 -29.12 -14.99 -9.64
N GLU A 54 -28.26 -14.91 -8.62
CA GLU A 54 -28.22 -15.82 -7.46
C GLU A 54 -27.73 -17.25 -7.77
N ASP A 55 -27.23 -17.49 -8.98
CA ASP A 55 -26.50 -18.73 -9.26
C ASP A 55 -25.10 -18.73 -8.60
N ASP A 56 -24.45 -19.90 -8.59
CA ASP A 56 -23.14 -20.07 -7.97
C ASP A 56 -22.10 -19.13 -8.60
N MET A 57 -22.16 -18.92 -9.91
CA MET A 57 -21.21 -18.08 -10.63
C MET A 57 -21.40 -16.58 -10.30
N HIS A 58 -22.63 -16.12 -10.14
CA HIS A 58 -22.99 -14.78 -9.71
C HIS A 58 -22.54 -14.52 -8.28
N VAL A 59 -22.73 -15.48 -7.37
CA VAL A 59 -22.21 -15.39 -6.00
C VAL A 59 -20.68 -15.33 -6.02
N ASP A 60 -20.02 -16.15 -6.83
CA ASP A 60 -18.58 -16.12 -6.98
C ASP A 60 -18.07 -14.80 -7.58
N LEU A 61 -18.75 -14.21 -8.55
CA LEU A 61 -18.43 -12.86 -9.05
C LEU A 61 -18.55 -11.80 -7.94
N ILE A 62 -19.55 -11.91 -7.06
CA ILE A 62 -19.67 -11.04 -5.88
C ILE A 62 -18.47 -11.25 -4.93
N ARG A 63 -18.03 -12.50 -4.72
CA ARG A 63 -16.85 -12.83 -3.92
C ARG A 63 -15.58 -12.19 -4.51
N ALA A 64 -15.36 -12.33 -5.83
CA ALA A 64 -14.24 -11.69 -6.52
C ALA A 64 -14.32 -10.16 -6.43
N PHE A 65 -15.50 -9.58 -6.54
CA PHE A 65 -15.71 -8.13 -6.38
C PHE A 65 -15.24 -7.63 -5.02
N TYR A 66 -15.65 -8.26 -3.91
CA TYR A 66 -15.21 -7.84 -2.58
C TYR A 66 -13.71 -8.09 -2.34
N ALA A 67 -13.17 -9.20 -2.84
CA ALA A 67 -11.73 -9.46 -2.79
C ALA A 67 -10.92 -8.38 -3.54
N LEU A 68 -11.37 -7.97 -4.74
CA LEU A 68 -10.76 -6.87 -5.50
C LEU A 68 -10.88 -5.53 -4.77
N ARG A 69 -12.00 -5.24 -4.10
CA ARG A 69 -12.15 -4.02 -3.29
C ARG A 69 -11.13 -3.97 -2.15
N VAL A 70 -10.96 -5.08 -1.42
CA VAL A 70 -9.96 -5.18 -0.35
C VAL A 70 -8.55 -4.98 -0.90
N LEU A 71 -8.20 -5.66 -2.00
CA LEU A 71 -6.90 -5.50 -2.67
C LEU A 71 -6.66 -4.05 -3.11
N PHE A 72 -7.65 -3.42 -3.76
CA PHE A 72 -7.57 -2.04 -4.21
C PHE A 72 -7.35 -1.08 -3.03
N LYS A 73 -8.14 -1.25 -1.96
CA LYS A 73 -8.05 -0.43 -0.75
C LYS A 73 -6.73 -0.61 -0.01
N ARG A 74 -6.16 -1.81 0.05
CA ARG A 74 -4.80 -2.01 0.60
C ARG A 74 -3.74 -1.34 -0.25
N LYS A 75 -3.85 -1.49 -1.57
CA LYS A 75 -2.85 -1.00 -2.51
C LYS A 75 -2.89 0.51 -2.70
N THR A 76 -4.03 1.15 -2.51
CA THR A 76 -4.22 2.58 -2.80
C THR A 76 -4.61 3.38 -1.56
N GLY A 77 -5.19 2.74 -0.54
CA GLY A 77 -5.82 3.39 0.61
C GLY A 77 -7.18 4.00 0.31
N HIS A 78 -7.72 3.83 -0.90
CA HIS A 78 -9.00 4.40 -1.33
C HIS A 78 -10.07 3.33 -1.59
N ASP A 79 -11.34 3.74 -1.55
CA ASP A 79 -12.44 2.89 -1.97
C ASP A 79 -12.53 2.85 -3.51
N ALA A 80 -12.59 1.64 -4.06
CA ALA A 80 -12.61 1.43 -5.51
C ALA A 80 -13.85 2.03 -6.19
N ALA A 81 -15.02 1.97 -5.54
CA ALA A 81 -16.26 2.50 -6.11
C ALA A 81 -16.23 4.04 -6.13
N GLN A 82 -15.70 4.66 -5.08
CA GLN A 82 -15.48 6.10 -5.05
C GLN A 82 -14.53 6.57 -6.17
N VAL A 83 -13.38 5.92 -6.34
CA VAL A 83 -12.41 6.29 -7.39
C VAL A 83 -13.00 6.07 -8.78
N ALA A 84 -13.70 4.96 -8.99
CA ALA A 84 -14.38 4.69 -10.27
C ALA A 84 -15.43 5.75 -10.59
N GLN A 85 -16.23 6.18 -9.61
CA GLN A 85 -17.22 7.24 -9.80
C GLN A 85 -16.57 8.58 -10.15
N GLN A 86 -15.50 8.96 -9.44
CA GLN A 86 -14.76 10.21 -9.72
C GLN A 86 -14.19 10.21 -11.14
N HIS A 87 -13.64 9.08 -11.57
CA HIS A 87 -13.16 8.87 -12.95
C HIS A 87 -14.28 9.04 -13.98
N TRP A 88 -15.46 8.45 -13.70
CA TRP A 88 -16.63 8.61 -14.58
C TRP A 88 -17.13 10.05 -14.65
N ASP A 89 -17.22 10.74 -13.52
CA ASP A 89 -17.67 12.14 -13.45
C ASP A 89 -16.72 13.06 -14.22
N ALA A 90 -15.41 12.90 -14.02
CA ALA A 90 -14.39 13.68 -14.71
C ALA A 90 -14.40 13.44 -16.22
N MET A 91 -14.56 12.18 -16.66
CA MET A 91 -14.68 11.85 -18.07
C MET A 91 -15.98 12.38 -18.68
N THR A 92 -17.07 12.37 -17.93
CA THR A 92 -18.36 12.93 -18.36
C THR A 92 -18.26 14.42 -18.63
N LEU A 93 -17.59 15.18 -17.74
CA LEU A 93 -17.33 16.61 -17.94
C LEU A 93 -16.48 16.86 -19.21
N HIS A 94 -15.45 16.06 -19.45
CA HIS A 94 -14.65 16.16 -20.67
C HIS A 94 -15.48 15.93 -21.93
N LEU A 95 -16.26 14.84 -21.96
CA LEU A 95 -17.03 14.43 -23.13
C LEU A 95 -18.23 15.33 -23.42
N LEU A 96 -18.91 15.83 -22.40
CA LEU A 96 -20.14 16.62 -22.55
C LEU A 96 -19.91 18.13 -22.54
N GLU A 97 -18.93 18.61 -21.76
CA GLU A 97 -18.71 20.04 -21.55
C GLU A 97 -17.43 20.55 -22.23
N GLY A 98 -16.66 19.67 -22.88
CA GLY A 98 -15.42 20.03 -23.56
C GLY A 98 -14.30 20.46 -22.60
N ALA A 99 -14.36 20.01 -21.34
CA ALA A 99 -13.30 20.23 -20.36
C ALA A 99 -11.96 19.62 -20.82
N ALA A 100 -10.86 19.94 -20.15
CA ALA A 100 -9.57 19.29 -20.43
C ALA A 100 -9.65 17.77 -20.14
N LEU A 101 -8.85 16.97 -20.84
CA LEU A 101 -8.75 15.54 -20.59
C LEU A 101 -8.31 15.32 -19.12
N PRO A 102 -9.11 14.62 -18.28
CA PRO A 102 -8.80 14.45 -16.87
C PRO A 102 -7.61 13.50 -16.70
N ASP A 103 -6.82 13.74 -15.65
CA ASP A 103 -5.86 12.75 -15.18
C ASP A 103 -6.64 11.61 -14.48
N MET A 104 -6.45 10.40 -14.98
CA MET A 104 -7.12 9.18 -14.51
C MET A 104 -6.17 8.33 -13.64
N SER A 105 -5.14 8.98 -13.09
CA SER A 105 -4.23 8.34 -12.14
C SER A 105 -4.97 7.96 -10.86
N ILE A 106 -4.72 6.75 -10.37
CA ILE A 106 -5.30 6.29 -9.11
C ILE A 106 -4.54 6.98 -7.97
N PRO A 107 -5.20 7.79 -7.13
CA PRO A 107 -4.53 8.43 -6.01
C PRO A 107 -4.03 7.36 -5.03
N LEU A 108 -2.84 7.59 -4.47
CA LEU A 108 -2.31 6.78 -3.38
C LEU A 108 -2.45 7.57 -2.08
N CYS A 109 -2.93 6.91 -1.04
CA CYS A 109 -3.07 7.50 0.28
C CYS A 109 -1.70 7.94 0.78
N GLY A 110 -1.65 9.18 1.26
CA GLY A 110 -0.42 9.81 1.71
C GLY A 110 0.19 9.11 2.93
N PRO A 111 1.44 9.44 3.26
CA PRO A 111 2.11 8.89 4.43
C PRO A 111 1.37 9.25 5.72
N LEU A 112 1.44 8.39 6.73
CA LEU A 112 0.87 8.64 8.06
C LEU A 112 1.59 9.76 8.81
N THR A 113 2.82 10.04 8.42
CA THR A 113 3.70 11.05 9.00
C THR A 113 4.23 11.98 7.92
N SER A 114 4.60 13.20 8.32
CA SER A 114 5.30 14.15 7.46
C SER A 114 6.79 14.12 7.74
N ALA A 115 7.60 14.43 6.72
CA ALA A 115 9.03 14.62 6.92
C ALA A 115 9.28 15.76 7.92
N LEU A 116 10.23 15.55 8.82
CA LEU A 116 10.66 16.57 9.77
C LEU A 116 11.52 17.60 9.03
N PRO A 117 11.32 18.90 9.28
CA PRO A 117 12.10 19.94 8.63
C PRO A 117 13.58 19.83 9.02
N PRO A 118 14.55 20.11 8.14
CA PRO A 118 15.99 20.01 8.45
C PRO A 118 16.43 20.81 9.68
N GLU A 119 15.73 21.92 9.97
CA GLU A 119 15.94 22.81 11.11
C GLU A 119 15.69 22.11 12.44
N TYR A 120 14.77 21.13 12.46
CA TYR A 120 14.51 20.29 13.64
C TYR A 120 15.79 19.62 14.15
N PHE A 121 16.66 19.20 13.23
CA PHE A 121 17.89 18.49 13.55
C PHE A 121 19.05 19.41 13.95
N GLU A 122 18.94 20.73 13.77
CA GLU A 122 20.06 21.65 14.02
C GLU A 122 20.43 21.74 15.50
N ALA A 123 19.42 21.74 16.37
CA ALA A 123 19.59 21.79 17.81
C ALA A 123 20.09 20.47 18.43
N HIS A 124 20.16 19.38 17.65
CA HIS A 124 20.55 18.08 18.17
C HIS A 124 22.08 17.97 18.31
N SER A 125 22.53 17.35 19.41
CA SER A 125 23.91 16.90 19.59
C SER A 125 24.25 15.72 18.68
N ASP A 126 25.53 15.40 18.55
CA ASP A 126 26.00 14.36 17.63
C ASP A 126 25.43 12.98 17.98
N LEU A 127 25.37 12.65 19.28
CA LEU A 127 24.74 11.40 19.73
C LEU A 127 23.24 11.40 19.44
N GLN A 128 22.56 12.53 19.64
CA GLN A 128 21.13 12.63 19.33
C GLN A 128 20.85 12.50 17.82
N LEU A 129 21.71 13.05 16.96
CA LEU A 129 21.61 12.88 15.51
C LEU A 129 21.85 11.42 15.09
N ALA A 130 22.85 10.76 15.69
CA ALA A 130 23.11 9.35 15.44
C ALA A 130 21.93 8.47 15.89
N CYS A 131 21.37 8.72 17.07
CA CYS A 131 20.19 8.03 17.57
C CYS A 131 18.96 8.28 16.69
N ALA A 132 18.73 9.52 16.25
CA ALA A 132 17.62 9.84 15.34
C ALA A 132 17.76 9.10 14.01
N ALA A 133 18.94 9.15 13.37
CA ALA A 133 19.21 8.41 12.14
C ALA A 133 19.01 6.90 12.33
N PHE A 134 19.51 6.33 13.43
CA PHE A 134 19.33 4.92 13.75
C PHE A 134 17.85 4.56 13.94
N ASN A 135 17.12 5.30 14.77
CA ASN A 135 15.71 5.03 15.08
C ASN A 135 14.84 5.09 13.82
N HIS A 136 14.98 6.13 13.01
CA HIS A 136 14.26 6.25 11.75
C HIS A 136 14.63 5.12 10.77
N SER A 137 15.92 4.74 10.69
CA SER A 137 16.35 3.59 9.86
C SER A 137 15.79 2.26 10.36
N ASP A 138 15.69 2.08 11.67
CA ASP A 138 15.13 0.86 12.26
C ASP A 138 13.62 0.76 12.00
N GLN A 139 12.89 1.89 12.04
CA GLN A 139 11.50 1.95 11.59
C GLN A 139 11.36 1.54 10.12
N VAL A 140 12.23 2.03 9.23
CA VAL A 140 12.27 1.60 7.82
C VAL A 140 12.49 0.10 7.72
N ARG A 141 13.47 -0.46 8.44
CA ARG A 141 13.78 -1.89 8.42
C ARG A 141 12.58 -2.75 8.87
N LEU A 142 11.92 -2.35 9.95
CA LEU A 142 10.74 -3.03 10.47
C LEU A 142 9.55 -2.91 9.51
N GLY A 143 9.29 -1.71 9.00
CA GLY A 143 8.16 -1.44 8.13
C GLY A 143 8.32 -1.94 6.70
N VAL A 144 9.54 -2.04 6.15
CA VAL A 144 9.78 -2.70 4.85
C VAL A 144 9.41 -4.18 4.90
N SER A 145 9.74 -4.86 6.01
CA SER A 145 9.35 -6.27 6.21
C SER A 145 7.82 -6.42 6.23
N ALA A 146 7.11 -5.48 6.87
CA ALA A 146 5.65 -5.43 6.85
C ALA A 146 5.08 -5.06 5.46
N THR A 147 5.75 -4.17 4.72
CA THR A 147 5.33 -3.71 3.39
C THR A 147 5.43 -4.84 2.36
N LEU A 148 6.48 -5.67 2.42
CA LEU A 148 6.63 -6.83 1.54
C LEU A 148 5.53 -7.88 1.78
N ALA A 149 5.04 -8.00 3.01
CA ALA A 149 3.98 -8.93 3.37
C ALA A 149 2.56 -8.40 3.05
N ALA A 150 2.34 -7.08 3.20
CA ALA A 150 1.01 -6.47 3.15
C ALA A 150 0.74 -5.58 1.93
N ASN A 151 1.76 -5.30 1.10
CA ASN A 151 1.71 -4.50 -0.14
C ASN A 151 0.93 -3.17 -0.01
N ASN A 152 1.01 -2.55 1.17
CA ASN A 152 0.21 -1.40 1.56
C ASN A 152 0.91 -0.08 1.19
N ALA A 153 0.29 0.72 0.32
CA ALA A 153 0.90 1.95 -0.19
C ALA A 153 1.07 3.04 0.88
N GLN A 154 0.17 3.13 1.86
CA GLN A 154 0.28 4.10 2.94
C GLN A 154 1.47 3.77 3.85
N ILE A 155 1.70 2.48 4.15
CA ILE A 155 2.89 2.04 4.89
C ILE A 155 4.15 2.34 4.08
N ALA A 156 4.17 2.01 2.78
CA ALA A 156 5.30 2.29 1.90
C ALA A 156 5.64 3.79 1.85
N ALA A 157 4.63 4.66 1.71
CA ALA A 157 4.80 6.11 1.74
C ALA A 157 5.37 6.58 3.08
N THR A 158 4.86 6.03 4.20
CA THR A 158 5.37 6.34 5.54
C THR A 158 6.84 5.92 5.69
N MET A 159 7.23 4.77 5.15
CA MET A 159 8.63 4.32 5.17
C MET A 159 9.55 5.22 4.34
N ALA A 160 9.06 5.79 3.24
CA ALA A 160 9.81 6.79 2.49
C ALA A 160 10.08 8.04 3.34
N ILE A 161 9.11 8.49 4.14
CA ILE A 161 9.27 9.61 5.07
C ILE A 161 10.29 9.30 6.17
N GLU A 162 10.22 8.12 6.77
CA GLU A 162 11.20 7.68 7.77
C GLU A 162 12.62 7.60 7.17
N ALA A 163 12.77 7.14 5.93
CA ALA A 163 14.05 7.13 5.23
C ALA A 163 14.59 8.55 4.98
N ILE A 164 13.72 9.51 4.64
CA ILE A 164 14.08 10.93 4.49
C ILE A 164 14.55 11.50 5.83
N ASN A 165 13.83 11.24 6.92
CA ASN A 165 14.21 11.70 8.27
C ASN A 165 15.56 11.13 8.70
N SER A 166 15.76 9.82 8.48
CA SER A 166 17.03 9.15 8.75
C SER A 166 18.19 9.81 8.00
N THR A 167 18.03 9.97 6.68
CA THR A 167 19.08 10.53 5.82
C THR A 167 19.37 11.99 6.17
N THR A 168 18.34 12.75 6.55
CA THR A 168 18.49 14.16 6.96
C THR A 168 19.29 14.27 8.26
N ALA A 169 18.96 13.47 9.28
CA ALA A 169 19.71 13.41 10.53
C ALA A 169 21.17 12.97 10.30
N LEU A 170 21.36 11.90 9.52
CA LEU A 170 22.69 11.38 9.22
C LEU A 170 23.53 12.39 8.42
N ARG A 171 22.94 13.07 7.43
CA ARG A 171 23.64 14.11 6.65
C ARG A 171 24.13 15.24 7.54
N LYS A 172 23.30 15.72 8.48
CA LYS A 172 23.69 16.76 9.44
C LYS A 172 24.84 16.29 10.33
N LEU A 173 24.80 15.06 10.83
CA LEU A 173 25.89 14.47 11.62
C LEU A 173 27.19 14.38 10.81
N VAL A 174 27.13 13.80 9.61
CA VAL A 174 28.29 13.61 8.74
C VAL A 174 28.93 14.95 8.40
N LEU A 175 28.13 15.95 8.02
CA LEU A 175 28.65 17.30 7.76
C LEU A 175 29.34 17.90 8.98
N ARG A 176 28.74 17.77 10.17
CA ARG A 176 29.35 18.31 11.39
C ARG A 176 30.68 17.64 11.71
N LEU A 177 30.75 16.31 11.60
CA LEU A 177 31.97 15.55 11.82
C LEU A 177 33.05 15.81 10.76
N SER A 178 32.66 16.20 9.54
CA SER A 178 33.58 16.47 8.44
C SER A 178 34.04 17.93 8.35
N GLY A 179 33.66 18.81 9.28
CA GLY A 179 34.07 20.22 9.26
C GLY A 179 33.04 21.20 8.69
N GLY A 180 31.79 20.78 8.55
CA GLY A 180 30.62 21.63 8.29
C GLY A 180 30.23 21.78 6.81
N THR A 181 31.08 21.38 5.86
CA THR A 181 30.81 21.55 4.42
C THR A 181 30.97 20.26 3.62
N MET A 182 30.38 20.23 2.43
CA MET A 182 30.47 19.11 1.50
C MET A 182 31.88 18.93 0.95
N GLU A 183 32.64 20.01 0.79
CA GLU A 183 34.03 19.99 0.33
C GLU A 183 34.94 19.33 1.37
N ALA A 184 34.72 19.64 2.65
CA ALA A 184 35.49 19.06 3.74
C ALA A 184 35.19 17.56 3.92
N LEU A 185 33.93 17.15 3.68
CA LEU A 185 33.54 15.74 3.58
C LEU A 185 34.24 15.04 2.42
N ALA A 186 34.22 15.62 1.22
CA ALA A 186 34.87 15.06 0.05
C ALA A 186 36.38 14.89 0.28
N ALA A 187 37.02 15.83 0.97
CA ALA A 187 38.42 15.74 1.35
C ALA A 187 38.71 14.58 2.32
N HIS A 188 37.77 14.21 3.20
CA HIS A 188 37.92 13.02 4.06
C HIS A 188 37.77 11.71 3.27
N VAL A 189 36.84 11.65 2.32
CA VAL A 189 36.58 10.44 1.51
C VAL A 189 37.69 10.21 0.47
N ALA A 190 38.27 11.29 -0.08
CA ALA A 190 39.32 11.21 -1.09
C ALA A 190 40.70 10.79 -0.54
N ARG A 191 40.89 10.76 0.80
CA ARG A 191 42.16 10.36 1.42
C ARG A 191 42.42 8.88 1.27
N LYS A 192 43.65 8.54 0.88
CA LYS A 192 44.16 7.17 0.97
C LYS A 192 44.58 6.88 2.43
N PRO A 193 44.53 5.61 2.88
CA PRO A 193 44.99 5.26 4.22
C PRO A 193 46.46 5.68 4.41
N GLY A 194 46.73 6.58 5.38
CA GLY A 194 48.09 6.98 5.77
C GLY A 194 48.46 8.45 5.58
N GLU A 195 47.61 9.29 4.98
CA GLU A 195 47.88 10.74 4.85
C GLU A 195 47.36 11.53 6.07
N THR A 196 48.25 12.16 6.83
CA THR A 196 47.88 13.10 7.91
C THR A 196 47.97 14.55 7.44
N LEU A 197 47.07 15.40 7.96
CA LEU A 197 47.05 16.84 7.74
C LEU A 197 48.39 17.47 8.13
N GLN A 198 49.11 18.02 7.15
CA GLN A 198 50.09 19.09 7.38
C GLN A 198 49.40 20.44 7.16
#